data_AF-A0A1A8JJS2-F1
#
_entry.id   AF-A0A1A8JJS2-F1
#
_cell.length_a   1.000
_cell.length_b   1.000
_cell.length_c   1.000
_cell.angle_alpha   90.00
_cell.angle_beta   90.00
_cell.angle_gamma   90.00
#
_symmetry.space_group_name_H-M   'P 1'
#
loop_
_entity.id
_entity.type
_entity.pdbx_description
1 polymer ?
#
loop_
_entity_poly.entity_id
_entity_poly.type
_entity_poly.pdbx_seq_one_letter_code
_entity_poly.pdbx_strand_id
1 'polypeptide(L)'
;NNTYQINARTELAVRYNDISPLENHHCAVAFQIISLPECNIFANVNPDTFKNIRQAIITLILATDMARHGEILECFKQKVKNFDFSNEEHVICLKKVLVKCCDISNEVRPTEVAEPWVDCLLEEYFMQSDREKSEGLPVAPFMDRDKVTKPTAQIGFIKFVLIPMFETVM
;
A
#
# COMPACT_ATOMS: atom_id res chain seq x y z
N ASN A 1 5.78 5.73 -8.00
CA ASN A 1 5.14 4.44 -7.67
C ASN A 1 5.83 3.28 -8.40
N ASN A 2 5.40 2.03 -8.20
CA ASN A 2 6.01 0.84 -8.83
C ASN A 2 6.04 0.91 -10.37
N THR A 3 4.99 1.43 -11.02
CA THR A 3 4.93 1.59 -12.48
C THR A 3 6.09 2.40 -13.02
N TYR A 4 6.42 3.53 -12.38
CA TYR A 4 7.59 4.32 -12.75
C TYR A 4 8.88 3.52 -12.58
N GLN A 5 9.06 2.85 -11.43
CA GLN A 5 10.28 2.07 -11.17
C GLN A 5 10.53 1.03 -12.27
N ILE A 6 9.48 0.31 -12.68
CA ILE A 6 9.53 -0.75 -13.69
C ILE A 6 9.77 -0.15 -15.08
N ASN A 7 9.00 0.86 -15.49
CA ASN A 7 9.12 1.47 -16.81
C ASN A 7 10.48 2.15 -17.02
N ALA A 8 10.99 2.84 -15.99
CA ALA A 8 12.30 3.48 -16.00
C ALA A 8 13.46 2.50 -15.72
N ARG A 9 13.16 1.22 -15.42
CA ARG A 9 14.14 0.17 -15.10
C ARG A 9 15.13 0.60 -14.03
N THR A 10 14.61 1.23 -12.97
CA THR A 10 15.45 1.75 -11.89
C THR A 10 16.15 0.63 -11.14
N GLU A 11 17.13 0.99 -10.31
CA GLU A 11 17.85 0.04 -9.47
C GLU A 11 16.89 -0.81 -8.60
N LEU A 12 15.81 -0.22 -8.09
CA LEU A 12 14.83 -0.95 -7.27
C LEU A 12 14.07 -1.99 -8.11
N ALA A 13 13.62 -1.62 -9.31
CA ALA A 13 12.92 -2.55 -10.20
C ALA A 13 13.82 -3.73 -10.59
N VAL A 14 15.07 -3.46 -10.93
CA VAL A 14 16.07 -4.49 -11.23
C VAL A 14 16.34 -5.38 -10.01
N ARG A 15 16.55 -4.79 -8.83
CA ARG A 15 16.84 -5.51 -7.59
C ARG A 15 15.70 -6.46 -7.18
N TYR A 16 14.45 -6.05 -7.38
CA TYR A 16 13.27 -6.80 -6.99
C TYR A 16 12.56 -7.50 -8.15
N ASN A 17 13.20 -7.56 -9.32
CA ASN A 17 12.69 -8.24 -10.52
C ASN A 17 11.24 -7.85 -10.86
N ASP A 18 10.94 -6.55 -10.77
CA ASP A 18 9.62 -5.96 -11.01
C ASP A 18 8.48 -6.41 -10.07
N ILE A 19 8.78 -7.19 -9.02
CA ILE A 19 7.79 -7.70 -8.06
C ILE A 19 7.73 -6.75 -6.85
N SER A 20 6.67 -5.95 -6.76
CA SER A 20 6.42 -4.95 -5.70
C SER A 20 7.71 -4.24 -5.23
N PRO A 21 8.46 -3.54 -6.12
CA PRO A 21 9.79 -3.04 -5.80
C PRO A 21 9.83 -2.10 -4.58
N LEU A 22 8.85 -1.20 -4.46
CA LEU A 22 8.79 -0.25 -3.34
C LEU A 22 8.45 -0.95 -2.03
N GLU A 23 7.45 -1.82 -2.00
CA GLU A 23 7.03 -2.50 -0.77
C GLU A 23 8.11 -3.45 -0.25
N ASN A 24 8.82 -4.14 -1.16
CA ASN A 24 10.00 -4.92 -0.79
C ASN A 24 11.11 -4.02 -0.23
N HIS A 25 11.34 -2.85 -0.82
CA HIS A 25 12.33 -1.89 -0.32
C HIS A 25 11.96 -1.36 1.07
N HIS A 26 10.70 -0.98 1.29
CA HIS A 26 10.20 -0.53 2.59
C HIS A 26 10.45 -1.59 3.67
N CYS A 27 10.18 -2.85 3.35
CA CYS A 27 10.42 -3.95 4.26
C CYS A 27 11.92 -4.16 4.55
N ALA A 28 12.76 -4.09 3.52
CA ALA A 28 14.21 -4.20 3.68
C ALA A 28 14.76 -3.09 4.60
N VAL A 29 14.35 -1.84 4.39
CA VAL A 29 14.75 -0.69 5.22
C VAL A 29 14.27 -0.85 6.66
N ALA A 30 13.00 -1.25 6.88
CA ALA A 30 12.49 -1.47 8.22
C ALA A 30 13.36 -2.45 9.03
N PHE A 31 13.78 -3.55 8.40
CA PHE A 31 14.62 -4.54 9.07
C PHE A 31 16.11 -4.22 9.10
N GLN A 32 16.60 -3.33 8.23
CA GLN A 32 17.92 -2.72 8.38
C GLN A 32 17.98 -1.79 9.60
N ILE A 33 16.89 -1.06 9.88
CA ILE A 33 16.80 -0.23 11.09
C ILE A 33 16.71 -1.11 12.33
N ILE A 34 15.82 -2.12 12.33
CA ILE A 34 15.65 -3.04 13.47
C ILE A 34 16.93 -3.84 13.77
N SER A 35 17.81 -4.07 12.79
CA SER A 35 19.07 -4.78 13.03
C SER A 35 20.11 -3.94 13.76
N LEU A 36 19.94 -2.61 13.85
CA LEU A 36 20.77 -1.74 14.68
C LEU A 36 20.42 -1.96 16.16
N PRO A 37 21.38 -2.33 17.03
CA PRO A 37 21.10 -2.63 18.44
C PRO A 37 20.36 -1.51 19.18
N GLU A 38 20.66 -0.25 18.87
CA GLU A 38 20.07 0.95 19.45
C GLU A 38 18.63 1.23 18.98
N CYS A 39 18.22 0.66 17.83
CA CYS A 39 16.86 0.78 17.29
C CYS A 39 16.03 -0.50 17.46
N ASN A 40 16.64 -1.59 17.95
CA ASN A 40 15.99 -2.89 18.01
C ASN A 40 14.97 -2.97 19.14
N ILE A 41 13.74 -2.56 18.86
CA ILE A 41 12.59 -2.71 19.77
C ILE A 41 12.24 -4.19 20.08
N PHE A 42 12.81 -5.14 19.34
CA PHE A 42 12.62 -6.58 19.54
C PHE A 42 13.82 -7.27 20.20
N ALA A 43 14.79 -6.52 20.74
CA ALA A 43 16.03 -7.08 21.30
C ALA A 43 15.79 -8.13 22.41
N ASN A 44 14.70 -7.99 23.16
CA ASN A 44 14.34 -8.88 24.26
C ASN A 44 13.21 -9.88 23.91
N VAL A 45 12.89 -10.02 22.62
CA VAL A 45 11.88 -10.97 22.14
C VAL A 45 12.52 -12.32 21.85
N ASN A 46 11.88 -13.41 22.26
CA ASN A 46 12.33 -14.77 21.93
C ASN A 46 12.50 -14.91 20.39
N PRO A 47 13.63 -15.46 19.90
CA PRO A 47 13.88 -15.67 18.48
C PRO A 47 12.72 -16.28 17.67
N ASP A 48 11.99 -17.25 18.21
CA ASP A 48 10.88 -17.86 17.46
C ASP A 48 9.67 -16.93 17.34
N THR A 49 9.38 -16.14 18.39
CA THR A 49 8.38 -15.07 18.32
C THR A 49 8.81 -13.98 17.33
N PHE A 50 10.09 -13.62 17.30
CA PHE A 50 10.61 -12.63 16.36
C PHE A 50 10.46 -13.09 14.90
N LYS A 51 10.69 -14.37 14.59
CA LYS A 51 10.42 -14.92 13.25
C LYS A 51 8.97 -14.71 12.84
N ASN A 52 8.03 -14.99 13.74
CA ASN A 52 6.59 -14.81 13.49
C ASN A 52 6.22 -13.33 13.28
N ILE A 53 6.75 -12.43 14.13
CA ILE A 53 6.56 -10.98 13.99
C ILE A 53 7.12 -10.51 12.63
N ARG A 54 8.33 -10.92 12.29
CA ARG A 54 8.98 -10.56 11.04
C ARG A 54 8.15 -11.00 9.83
N GLN A 55 7.69 -12.26 9.83
CA GLN A 55 6.85 -12.79 8.76
C GLN A 55 5.54 -12.00 8.62
N ALA A 56 4.90 -11.64 9.74
CA ALA A 56 3.68 -10.82 9.73
C ALA A 56 3.94 -9.42 9.16
N ILE A 57 4.99 -8.72 9.61
CA ILE A 57 5.34 -7.38 9.10
C ILE A 57 5.61 -7.42 7.60
N ILE A 58 6.41 -8.38 7.11
CA ILE A 58 6.66 -8.57 5.66
C ILE A 58 5.33 -8.74 4.92
N THR A 59 4.46 -9.62 5.42
CA THR A 59 3.18 -9.93 4.79
C THR A 59 2.26 -8.70 4.71
N LEU A 60 2.27 -7.84 5.74
CA LEU A 60 1.42 -6.66 5.80
C LEU A 60 1.96 -5.51 4.95
N ILE A 61 3.28 -5.26 4.96
CA ILE A 61 3.90 -4.25 4.09
C ILE A 61 3.70 -4.62 2.61
N LEU A 62 3.93 -5.88 2.22
CA LEU A 62 3.70 -6.31 0.84
C LEU A 62 2.21 -6.28 0.42
N ALA A 63 1.28 -6.24 1.36
CA ALA A 63 -0.14 -6.14 1.07
C ALA A 63 -0.59 -4.71 0.75
N THR A 64 0.22 -3.68 1.06
CA THR A 64 -0.15 -2.30 0.76
C THR A 64 -0.08 -1.99 -0.74
N ASP A 65 0.68 -2.77 -1.52
CA ASP A 65 0.73 -2.66 -2.98
C ASP A 65 -0.70 -2.69 -3.58
N MET A 66 -1.10 -1.58 -4.20
CA MET A 66 -2.42 -1.42 -4.77
C MET A 66 -2.64 -2.26 -6.03
N ALA A 67 -1.59 -2.77 -6.68
CA ALA A 67 -1.71 -3.76 -7.75
C ALA A 67 -2.38 -5.06 -7.26
N ARG A 68 -2.31 -5.34 -5.95
CA ARG A 68 -2.89 -6.52 -5.31
C ARG A 68 -4.22 -6.26 -4.60
N HIS A 69 -4.76 -5.04 -4.68
CA HIS A 69 -5.97 -4.66 -3.96
C HIS A 69 -7.15 -5.61 -4.26
N GLY A 70 -7.41 -5.86 -5.54
CA GLY A 70 -8.52 -6.74 -5.96
C GLY A 70 -8.36 -8.18 -5.47
N GLU A 71 -7.17 -8.77 -5.60
CA GLU A 71 -6.83 -10.12 -5.11
C GLU A 71 -7.09 -10.24 -3.60
N ILE A 72 -6.59 -9.28 -2.82
CA ILE A 72 -6.68 -9.29 -1.35
C ILE A 72 -8.13 -9.11 -0.89
N LEU A 73 -8.85 -8.15 -1.47
CA LEU A 73 -10.23 -7.87 -1.08
C LEU A 73 -11.16 -9.03 -1.43
N GLU A 74 -10.99 -9.65 -2.61
CA GLU A 74 -11.78 -10.82 -3.01
C GLU A 74 -11.49 -12.02 -2.10
N CYS A 75 -10.22 -12.26 -1.76
CA CYS A 75 -9.84 -13.29 -0.80
C CYS A 75 -10.50 -13.09 0.58
N PHE A 76 -10.66 -11.84 1.04
CA PHE A 76 -11.33 -11.53 2.29
C PHE A 76 -12.85 -11.69 2.19
N LYS A 77 -13.47 -11.20 1.10
CA LYS A 77 -14.91 -11.36 0.84
C LYS A 77 -15.37 -12.82 0.84
N GLN A 78 -14.51 -13.74 0.41
CA GLN A 78 -14.81 -15.18 0.46
C GLN A 78 -14.80 -15.73 1.89
N LYS A 79 -13.94 -15.20 2.76
CA LYS A 79 -13.76 -15.65 4.14
C LYS A 79 -14.74 -15.01 5.11
N VAL A 80 -15.17 -13.76 4.85
CA VAL A 80 -16.01 -12.99 5.78
C VAL A 80 -17.36 -13.66 6.06
N LYS A 81 -17.92 -14.40 5.10
CA LYS A 81 -19.22 -15.09 5.24
C LYS A 81 -19.24 -16.10 6.38
N ASN A 82 -18.12 -16.78 6.61
CA ASN A 82 -17.92 -17.78 7.66
C ASN A 82 -16.59 -17.48 8.37
N PHE A 83 -16.41 -16.25 8.83
CA PHE A 83 -15.15 -15.83 9.43
C PHE A 83 -14.89 -16.61 10.73
N ASP A 84 -13.62 -16.95 10.97
CA ASP A 84 -13.19 -17.76 12.11
C ASP A 84 -11.91 -17.15 12.68
N PHE A 85 -12.00 -16.62 13.89
CA PHE A 85 -10.86 -16.01 14.58
C PHE A 85 -9.80 -17.02 15.04
N SER A 86 -10.14 -18.31 15.08
CA SER A 86 -9.17 -19.38 15.37
C SER A 86 -8.41 -19.83 14.12
N ASN A 87 -8.89 -19.47 12.93
CA ASN A 87 -8.24 -19.79 11.66
C ASN A 87 -7.20 -18.72 11.31
N GLU A 88 -5.92 -19.10 11.28
CA GLU A 88 -4.81 -18.19 11.00
C GLU A 88 -4.90 -17.52 9.62
N GLU A 89 -5.38 -18.22 8.58
CA GLU A 89 -5.53 -17.65 7.24
C GLU A 89 -6.61 -16.56 7.20
N HIS A 90 -7.71 -16.78 7.93
CA HIS A 90 -8.78 -15.79 8.08
C HIS A 90 -8.24 -14.54 8.77
N VAL A 91 -7.52 -14.71 9.88
CA VAL A 91 -6.93 -13.60 10.65
C VAL A 91 -5.86 -12.86 9.84
N ILE A 92 -5.01 -13.55 9.07
CA ILE A 92 -4.02 -12.91 8.19
C ILE A 92 -4.72 -12.09 7.10
N CYS A 93 -5.78 -12.63 6.49
CA CYS A 93 -6.55 -11.92 5.47
C CYS A 93 -7.20 -10.65 6.04
N LEU A 94 -7.80 -10.74 7.22
CA LEU A 94 -8.33 -9.59 7.95
C LEU A 94 -7.24 -8.55 8.21
N LYS A 95 -6.06 -8.94 8.73
CA LYS A 95 -4.96 -8.01 9.00
C LYS A 95 -4.48 -7.29 7.74
N LYS A 96 -4.42 -7.98 6.60
CA LYS A 96 -4.10 -7.37 5.29
C LYS A 96 -5.13 -6.31 4.91
N VAL A 97 -6.41 -6.58 5.08
CA VAL A 97 -7.46 -5.58 4.79
C VAL A 97 -7.38 -4.42 5.77
N LEU A 98 -7.16 -4.66 7.07
CA LEU A 98 -7.03 -3.61 8.09
C LEU A 98 -5.87 -2.66 7.81
N VAL A 99 -4.67 -3.18 7.49
CA VAL A 99 -3.53 -2.29 7.17
C VAL A 99 -3.81 -1.46 5.91
N LYS A 100 -4.48 -2.05 4.90
CA LYS A 100 -4.90 -1.31 3.71
C LYS A 100 -5.95 -0.25 4.02
N CYS A 101 -6.93 -0.55 4.88
CA CYS A 101 -7.89 0.45 5.36
C CYS A 101 -7.16 1.64 5.96
N CYS A 102 -6.18 1.41 6.83
CA CYS A 102 -5.38 2.49 7.43
C CYS A 102 -4.58 3.28 6.38
N ASP A 103 -3.91 2.59 5.47
CA ASP A 103 -3.02 3.17 4.45
C ASP A 103 -3.73 4.19 3.55
N ILE A 104 -4.98 3.92 3.18
CA ILE A 104 -5.77 4.80 2.30
C ILE A 104 -6.93 5.52 3.02
N SER A 105 -6.85 5.68 4.35
CA SER A 105 -7.95 6.20 5.19
C SER A 105 -8.17 7.72 5.18
N ASN A 106 -7.47 8.50 4.34
CA ASN A 106 -7.55 9.98 4.41
C ASN A 106 -8.99 10.50 4.35
N GLU A 107 -9.80 10.01 3.40
CA GLU A 107 -11.21 10.40 3.20
C GLU A 107 -12.18 9.86 4.26
N VAL A 108 -11.69 9.10 5.25
CA VAL A 108 -12.49 8.68 6.42
C VAL A 108 -12.49 9.78 7.49
N ARG A 109 -11.55 10.72 7.41
CA ARG A 109 -11.39 11.83 8.37
C ARG A 109 -12.36 12.97 8.06
N PRO A 110 -12.60 13.90 9.02
CA PRO A 110 -13.30 15.14 8.72
C PRO A 110 -12.66 15.88 7.54
N THR A 111 -13.49 16.55 6.73
CA THR A 111 -13.08 17.17 5.46
C THR A 111 -11.88 18.10 5.61
N GLU A 112 -11.86 18.92 6.65
CA GLU A 112 -10.79 19.87 6.96
C GLU A 112 -9.43 19.19 7.22
N VAL A 113 -9.42 17.90 7.58
CA VAL A 113 -8.21 17.09 7.75
C VAL A 113 -7.89 16.31 6.48
N ALA A 114 -8.90 15.83 5.74
CA ALA A 114 -8.72 15.02 4.55
C ALA A 114 -8.26 15.83 3.32
N GLU A 115 -8.86 17.01 3.11
CA GLU A 115 -8.67 17.80 1.89
C GLU A 115 -7.20 18.19 1.60
N PRO A 116 -6.37 18.60 2.59
CA PRO A 116 -4.96 18.89 2.34
C PRO A 116 -4.16 17.70 1.80
N TRP A 117 -4.56 16.46 2.14
CA TRP A 117 -3.87 15.27 1.64
C TRP A 117 -4.09 15.04 0.14
N VAL A 118 -5.21 15.53 -0.42
CA VAL A 118 -5.47 15.45 -1.86
C VAL A 118 -4.49 16.35 -2.62
N ASP A 119 -4.16 17.52 -2.09
CA ASP A 119 -3.12 18.38 -2.66
C ASP A 119 -1.76 17.69 -2.67
N CYS A 120 -1.33 17.15 -1.52
CA CYS A 120 -0.07 16.42 -1.40
C CYS A 120 0.00 15.23 -2.38
N LEU A 121 -1.09 14.47 -2.50
CA LEU A 121 -1.19 13.33 -3.41
C LEU A 121 -1.02 13.77 -4.87
N LEU A 122 -1.74 14.82 -5.29
CA LEU A 122 -1.68 15.30 -6.66
C LEU A 122 -0.33 15.94 -6.98
N GLU A 123 0.29 16.64 -6.03
CA GLU A 123 1.66 17.15 -6.19
C GLU A 123 2.64 16.01 -6.50
N GLU A 124 2.62 14.92 -5.72
CA GLU A 124 3.47 13.75 -5.96
C GLU A 124 3.15 13.07 -7.31
N TYR A 125 1.87 12.88 -7.62
CA TYR A 125 1.45 12.24 -8.87
C TYR A 125 1.86 13.06 -10.10
N PHE A 126 1.73 14.38 -10.03
CA PHE A 126 2.09 15.26 -11.12
C PHE A 126 3.60 15.38 -11.29
N MET A 127 4.37 15.39 -10.20
CA MET A 127 5.84 15.30 -10.31
C MET A 127 6.27 14.03 -11.06
N GLN A 128 5.63 12.89 -10.79
CA GLN A 128 5.93 11.66 -11.51
C GLN A 128 5.50 11.75 -12.99
N SER A 129 4.28 12.18 -13.29
CA SER A 129 3.79 12.20 -14.67
C SER A 129 4.51 13.22 -15.55
N ASP A 130 4.91 14.36 -14.99
CA ASP A 130 5.75 15.36 -15.66
C ASP A 130 7.14 14.75 -16.00
N ARG A 131 7.72 13.99 -15.06
CA ARG A 131 8.98 13.27 -15.29
C ARG A 131 8.82 12.17 -16.34
N GLU A 132 7.77 11.37 -16.29
CA GLU A 132 7.45 10.35 -17.29
C GLU A 132 7.33 10.95 -18.70
N LYS A 133 6.62 12.09 -18.85
CA LYS A 133 6.56 12.84 -20.11
C LYS A 133 7.95 13.24 -20.60
N SER A 134 8.78 13.78 -19.71
CA SER A 134 10.13 14.25 -20.07
C SER A 134 11.09 13.12 -20.47
N GLU A 135 10.93 11.94 -19.87
CA GLU A 135 11.74 10.75 -20.13
C GLU A 135 11.17 9.88 -21.26
N GLY A 136 10.04 10.26 -21.86
CA GLY A 136 9.37 9.49 -22.92
C GLY A 136 8.74 8.18 -22.43
N LEU A 137 8.40 8.10 -21.14
CA LEU A 137 7.77 6.94 -20.52
C LEU A 137 6.23 7.01 -20.60
N PRO A 138 5.53 5.87 -20.50
CA PRO A 138 4.07 5.85 -20.45
C PRO A 138 3.53 6.61 -19.23
N VAL A 139 2.51 7.44 -19.44
CA VAL A 139 1.84 8.23 -18.40
C VAL A 139 0.46 7.65 -18.11
N ALA A 140 0.17 7.39 -16.83
CA ALA A 140 -1.15 6.93 -16.43
C ALA A 140 -2.19 8.08 -16.47
N PRO A 141 -3.36 7.92 -17.12
CA PRO A 141 -4.34 9.00 -17.25
C PRO A 141 -4.82 9.60 -15.91
N PHE A 142 -4.87 8.80 -14.85
CA PHE A 142 -5.30 9.23 -13.51
C PHE A 142 -4.20 9.98 -12.72
N MET A 143 -2.98 10.10 -13.27
CA MET A 143 -1.86 10.87 -12.72
C MET A 143 -1.50 12.08 -13.61
N ASP A 144 -2.19 12.27 -14.73
CA ASP A 144 -1.84 13.28 -15.73
C ASP A 144 -2.35 14.67 -15.30
N ARG A 145 -1.43 15.60 -15.07
CA ARG A 145 -1.73 16.99 -14.65
C ARG A 145 -2.75 17.68 -15.55
N ASP A 146 -2.75 17.35 -16.84
CA ASP A 146 -3.62 18.00 -17.83
C ASP A 146 -5.07 17.45 -17.82
N LYS A 147 -5.31 16.34 -17.10
CA LYS A 147 -6.58 15.60 -17.11
C LYS A 147 -7.22 15.46 -15.73
N VAL A 148 -6.45 15.61 -14.66
CA VAL A 148 -6.88 15.29 -13.30
C VAL A 148 -7.21 16.56 -12.53
N THR A 149 -8.41 16.57 -11.94
CA THR A 149 -8.84 17.53 -10.92
C THR A 149 -9.02 16.82 -9.57
N LYS A 150 -9.00 17.55 -8.45
CA LYS A 150 -9.26 16.96 -7.12
C LYS A 150 -10.55 16.13 -7.09
N PRO A 151 -11.72 16.62 -7.57
CA PRO A 151 -12.94 15.82 -7.53
C PRO A 151 -12.84 14.55 -8.37
N THR A 152 -12.26 14.63 -9.57
CA THR A 152 -12.13 13.45 -10.44
C THR A 152 -11.18 12.40 -9.86
N ALA A 153 -10.16 12.80 -9.11
CA ALA A 153 -9.27 11.88 -8.40
C ALA A 153 -10.01 11.14 -7.27
N GLN A 154 -10.78 11.87 -6.47
CA GLN A 154 -11.39 11.30 -5.27
C GLN A 154 -12.70 10.55 -5.52
N ILE A 155 -13.58 11.01 -6.43
CA ILE A 155 -14.91 10.40 -6.63
C ILE A 155 -14.79 8.92 -7.01
N GLY A 156 -13.93 8.60 -7.98
CA GLY A 156 -13.71 7.21 -8.41
C GLY A 156 -13.08 6.36 -7.31
N PHE A 157 -12.05 6.91 -6.65
CA PHE A 157 -11.35 6.22 -5.58
C PHE A 157 -12.28 5.91 -4.38
N ILE A 158 -13.06 6.88 -3.93
CA ILE A 158 -14.02 6.70 -2.84
C ILE A 158 -15.07 5.64 -3.22
N LYS A 159 -15.69 5.78 -4.39
CA LYS A 159 -16.81 4.91 -4.80
C LYS A 159 -16.41 3.48 -5.08
N PHE A 160 -15.23 3.26 -5.67
CA PHE A 160 -14.86 1.94 -6.19
C PHE A 160 -13.73 1.25 -5.41
N VAL A 161 -13.03 1.97 -4.53
CA VAL A 161 -11.96 1.41 -3.69
C VAL A 161 -12.32 1.50 -2.21
N LEU A 162 -12.55 2.70 -1.68
CA LEU A 162 -12.76 2.89 -0.24
C LEU A 162 -14.08 2.27 0.23
N ILE A 163 -15.21 2.70 -0.32
CA ILE A 163 -16.52 2.24 0.13
C ILE A 163 -16.61 0.70 0.10
N PRO A 164 -16.30 -0.01 -1.02
CA PRO A 164 -16.39 -1.46 -1.04
C PRO A 164 -15.46 -2.17 -0.05
N MET A 165 -14.29 -1.60 0.22
CA MET A 165 -13.34 -2.16 1.18
C MET A 165 -13.86 -2.00 2.62
N PHE A 166 -14.32 -0.80 2.99
CA PHE A 166 -14.84 -0.53 4.33
C PHE A 166 -16.17 -1.26 4.60
N GLU A 167 -17.07 -1.37 3.61
CA GLU A 167 -18.30 -2.17 3.71
C GLU A 167 -18.03 -3.67 3.92
N THR A 168 -16.87 -4.19 3.52
CA THR A 168 -16.52 -5.59 3.77
C THR A 168 -16.02 -5.81 5.21
N VAL A 169 -15.55 -4.74 5.87
CA VAL A 169 -14.99 -4.79 7.24
C VAL A 169 -16.06 -4.51 8.30
N MET A 170 -17.09 -3.72 7.96
CA MET A 170 -18.23 -3.38 8.82
C MET A 170 -19.34 -4.41 8.74
#